data_AF-A0A955CKS9-F1
#
_entry.id   AF-A0A955CKS9-F1
#
_cell.length_a   1.000
_cell.length_b   1.000
_cell.length_c   1.000
_cell.angle_alpha   90.00
_cell.angle_beta   90.00
_cell.angle_gamma   90.00
#
_symmetry.space_group_name_H-M   'P 1'
#
loop_
_entity.id
_entity.type
_entity.pdbx_description
1 polymer ?
#
loop_
_entity_poly.entity_id
_entity_poly.type
_entity_poly.pdbx_seq_one_letter_code
_entity_poly.pdbx_strand_id
1 'polypeptide(L)'
;MFTLKKRSTRELTKRRKRFQLESLEAKHLLTGSGVILLSGHDILYHDGQLGFDTVALNYLRGAGTPDEVDAADYSLAVVGSGVGNWSFSAGGNNLSGYERTDYYDTDALSAASNLWDSVLAHDAVIVLSHESCGGCDISDRGSDEINAHSQEILNAVAAGTDLWVGAAGHSTTYYDFLDPIADLQTVEIGHASGFSLTPYGQLLGFTD
;
A
#
# COMPACT_ATOMS: atom_id res chain seq x y z
N MET A 1 25.74 -3.55 -53.26
CA MET A 1 25.70 -2.15 -52.77
C MET A 1 24.37 -1.96 -52.04
N PHE A 2 24.36 -2.07 -50.71
CA PHE A 2 23.15 -1.97 -49.89
C PHE A 2 23.05 -0.57 -49.27
N THR A 3 22.02 0.18 -49.64
CA THR A 3 21.79 1.54 -49.14
C THR A 3 21.02 1.47 -47.82
N LEU A 4 21.72 1.72 -46.71
CA LEU A 4 21.10 1.86 -45.39
C LEU A 4 20.25 3.14 -45.34
N LYS A 5 18.93 2.97 -45.37
CA LYS A 5 17.96 4.06 -45.24
C LYS A 5 17.96 4.54 -43.79
N LYS A 6 18.64 5.66 -43.51
CA LYS A 6 18.62 6.31 -42.19
C LYS A 6 17.16 6.64 -41.83
N ARG A 7 16.59 5.91 -40.86
CA ARG A 7 15.31 6.27 -40.26
C ARG A 7 15.51 7.53 -39.43
N SER A 8 14.57 8.47 -39.56
CA SER A 8 14.68 9.76 -38.87
C SER A 8 14.59 9.54 -37.35
N THR A 9 15.30 10.37 -36.59
CA THR A 9 15.29 10.39 -35.13
C THR A 9 13.87 10.52 -34.56
N ARG A 10 12.93 11.15 -35.29
CA ARG A 10 11.51 11.24 -34.92
C ARG A 10 10.79 9.88 -34.84
N GLU A 11 11.13 8.93 -35.70
CA GLU A 11 10.55 7.57 -35.70
C GLU A 11 11.08 6.73 -34.51
N LEU A 12 12.34 6.92 -34.14
CA LEU A 12 12.97 6.24 -33.00
C LEU A 12 12.41 6.74 -31.67
N THR A 13 12.13 8.05 -31.53
CA THR A 13 11.54 8.61 -30.31
C THR A 13 10.08 8.21 -30.12
N LYS A 14 9.29 8.10 -31.21
CA LYS A 14 7.90 7.61 -31.13
C LYS A 14 7.84 6.14 -30.71
N ARG A 15 8.73 5.29 -31.22
CA ARG A 15 8.80 3.88 -30.82
C ARG A 15 9.32 3.71 -29.38
N ARG A 16 10.26 4.54 -28.91
CA ARG A 16 10.69 4.54 -27.51
C ARG A 16 9.60 4.97 -26.54
N LYS A 17 8.79 5.99 -26.87
CA LYS A 17 7.63 6.38 -26.05
C LYS A 17 6.54 5.30 -26.05
N ARG A 18 6.32 4.61 -27.16
CA ARG A 18 5.36 3.50 -27.22
C ARG A 18 5.83 2.28 -26.42
N PHE A 19 7.12 1.94 -26.47
CA PHE A 19 7.70 0.86 -25.66
C PHE A 19 7.79 1.19 -24.16
N GLN A 20 7.94 2.46 -23.78
CA GLN A 20 7.92 2.88 -22.37
C GLN A 20 6.49 3.01 -21.81
N LEU A 21 5.48 3.29 -22.64
CA LEU A 21 4.08 3.22 -22.19
C LEU A 21 3.57 1.78 -22.14
N GLU A 22 4.01 0.89 -23.03
CA GLU A 22 3.60 -0.53 -23.03
C GLU A 22 4.34 -1.37 -21.97
N SER A 23 5.44 -0.89 -21.36
CA SER A 23 6.14 -1.59 -20.26
C SER A 23 5.78 -1.10 -18.87
N LEU A 24 4.88 -0.12 -18.77
CA LEU A 24 4.37 0.48 -17.54
C LEU A 24 2.85 0.59 -17.61
N GLU A 25 2.21 -0.38 -18.26
CA GLU A 25 0.92 -0.83 -17.74
C GLU A 25 1.21 -1.32 -16.32
N ALA A 26 0.99 -0.45 -15.33
CA ALA A 26 0.41 -0.92 -14.09
C ALA A 26 -0.64 -1.93 -14.55
N LYS A 27 -0.45 -3.20 -14.19
CA LYS A 27 -1.40 -4.25 -14.51
C LYS A 27 -2.60 -4.04 -13.59
N HIS A 28 -3.26 -2.90 -13.81
CA HIS A 28 -4.61 -2.59 -13.43
C HIS A 28 -5.42 -3.56 -14.29
N LEU A 29 -5.50 -4.81 -13.80
CA LEU A 29 -6.42 -5.80 -14.29
C LEU A 29 -7.81 -5.23 -14.01
N LEU A 30 -8.30 -4.45 -14.97
CA LEU A 30 -9.62 -3.87 -15.03
C LEU A 30 -10.67 -5.00 -14.98
N THR A 31 -10.99 -5.45 -13.77
CA THR A 31 -12.29 -5.92 -13.28
C THR A 31 -12.17 -6.20 -11.76
N GLY A 32 -12.31 -5.18 -10.91
CA GLY A 32 -12.66 -5.38 -9.49
C GLY A 32 -11.58 -5.87 -8.53
N SER A 33 -10.29 -5.72 -8.82
CA SER A 33 -9.22 -5.97 -7.83
C SER A 33 -8.77 -4.67 -7.18
N GLY A 34 -8.61 -4.67 -5.85
CA GLY A 34 -8.03 -3.57 -5.09
C GLY A 34 -6.56 -3.32 -5.40
N VAL A 35 -6.08 -2.19 -4.93
CA VAL A 35 -4.75 -1.64 -5.14
C VAL A 35 -3.87 -1.94 -3.93
N ILE A 36 -2.64 -2.39 -4.16
CA ILE A 36 -1.63 -2.57 -3.11
C ILE A 36 -0.65 -1.40 -3.16
N LEU A 37 -0.55 -0.67 -2.06
CA LEU A 37 0.42 0.40 -1.83
C LEU A 37 1.42 -0.02 -0.74
N LEU A 38 2.71 0.02 -1.05
CA LEU A 38 3.80 -0.20 -0.10
C LEU A 38 4.51 1.13 0.15
N SER A 39 4.41 1.68 1.37
CA SER A 39 5.07 2.95 1.71
C SER A 39 6.49 2.76 2.25
N GLY A 40 6.79 1.58 2.79
CA GLY A 40 8.10 1.19 3.28
C GLY A 40 8.70 2.07 4.40
N HIS A 41 7.96 3.04 4.91
CA HIS A 41 8.23 3.88 6.08
C HIS A 41 7.10 3.70 7.10
N ASP A 42 7.33 4.03 8.37
CA ASP A 42 6.26 4.14 9.36
C ASP A 42 5.48 5.44 9.14
N ILE A 43 4.21 5.28 8.77
CA ILE A 43 3.39 6.28 8.08
C ILE A 43 2.36 6.95 8.99
N LEU A 44 2.30 6.55 10.26
CA LEU A 44 1.27 6.99 11.22
C LEU A 44 1.86 7.43 12.57
N TYR A 45 3.18 7.67 12.65
CA TYR A 45 3.86 7.94 13.92
C TYR A 45 4.71 9.23 13.96
N HIS A 46 4.88 9.93 12.84
CA HIS A 46 5.82 11.07 12.77
C HIS A 46 5.18 12.41 12.38
N ASP A 47 5.51 13.46 13.15
CA ASP A 47 5.11 14.87 12.97
C ASP A 47 5.49 15.50 11.61
N GLY A 48 6.22 14.77 10.76
CA GLY A 48 6.70 15.22 9.44
C GLY A 48 5.84 14.79 8.24
N GLN A 49 4.76 14.03 8.43
CA GLN A 49 4.01 13.41 7.33
C GLN A 49 2.69 14.11 7.00
N LEU A 50 2.67 15.44 7.18
CA LEU A 50 1.50 16.32 7.06
C LEU A 50 0.65 16.02 5.79
N GLY A 51 -0.36 15.16 5.92
CA GLY A 51 -1.29 14.79 4.85
C GLY A 51 -0.90 13.60 3.96
N PHE A 52 0.20 12.87 4.24
CA PHE A 52 0.61 11.71 3.43
C PHE A 52 -0.48 10.63 3.39
N ASP A 53 -1.08 10.34 4.54
CA ASP A 53 -2.25 9.48 4.69
C ASP A 53 -3.40 9.86 3.77
N THR A 54 -3.73 11.15 3.69
CA THR A 54 -4.79 11.65 2.81
C THR A 54 -4.44 11.44 1.35
N VAL A 55 -3.17 11.62 0.96
CA VAL A 55 -2.71 11.35 -0.41
C VAL A 55 -2.76 9.86 -0.73
N ALA A 56 -2.27 9.01 0.17
CA ALA A 56 -2.29 7.56 0.01
C ALA A 56 -3.71 7.03 -0.16
N LEU A 57 -4.61 7.46 0.73
CA LEU A 57 -6.01 7.01 0.69
C LEU A 57 -6.78 7.59 -0.49
N ASN A 58 -6.50 8.83 -0.90
CA ASN A 58 -7.03 9.38 -2.16
C ASN A 58 -6.57 8.57 -3.37
N TYR A 59 -5.31 8.12 -3.39
CA TYR A 59 -4.81 7.26 -4.46
C TYR A 59 -5.52 5.91 -4.48
N LEU A 60 -5.65 5.23 -3.32
CA LEU A 60 -6.28 3.92 -3.20
C LEU A 60 -7.74 3.96 -3.64
N ARG A 61 -8.53 4.91 -3.10
CA ARG A 61 -9.94 5.09 -3.48
C ARG A 61 -10.15 5.63 -4.90
N GLY A 62 -9.09 5.84 -5.68
CA GLY A 62 -9.19 6.28 -7.08
C GLY A 62 -9.62 7.74 -7.26
N ALA A 63 -9.27 8.64 -6.33
CA ALA A 63 -9.68 10.04 -6.38
C ALA A 63 -9.32 10.73 -7.70
N GLY A 64 -10.29 11.40 -8.32
CA GLY A 64 -10.16 12.04 -9.63
C GLY A 64 -10.24 11.09 -10.82
N THR A 65 -10.60 9.82 -10.61
CA THR A 65 -10.82 8.83 -11.68
C THR A 65 -12.32 8.50 -11.82
N PRO A 66 -12.75 7.87 -12.93
CA PRO A 66 -14.13 7.40 -13.07
C PRO A 66 -14.57 6.35 -12.06
N ASP A 67 -13.60 5.67 -11.43
CA ASP A 67 -13.82 4.60 -10.45
C ASP A 67 -13.60 5.09 -9.01
N GLU A 68 -13.65 6.41 -8.79
CA GLU A 68 -13.51 7.02 -7.47
C GLU A 68 -14.61 6.53 -6.51
N VAL A 69 -14.19 6.05 -5.32
CA VAL A 69 -15.07 5.87 -4.17
C VAL A 69 -15.03 7.14 -3.32
N ASP A 70 -16.21 7.70 -3.04
CA ASP A 70 -16.33 8.86 -2.15
C ASP A 70 -15.77 8.50 -0.77
N ALA A 71 -14.96 9.38 -0.18
CA ALA A 71 -14.33 9.10 1.11
C ALA A 71 -15.38 8.73 2.18
N ALA A 72 -16.55 9.39 2.16
CA ALA A 72 -17.65 9.13 3.11
C ALA A 72 -18.26 7.72 3.00
N ASP A 73 -18.02 7.02 1.90
CA ASP A 73 -18.43 5.64 1.62
C ASP A 73 -17.23 4.67 1.62
N TYR A 74 -16.06 5.12 2.09
CA TYR A 74 -14.81 4.35 2.09
C TYR A 74 -14.37 4.08 3.54
N SER A 75 -14.41 2.82 3.93
CA SER A 75 -14.12 2.35 5.28
C SER A 75 -12.70 1.79 5.40
N LEU A 76 -12.08 2.02 6.57
CA LEU A 76 -10.69 1.69 6.82
C LEU A 76 -10.56 0.69 7.97
N ALA A 77 -9.82 -0.41 7.76
CA ALA A 77 -9.30 -1.25 8.82
C ALA A 77 -7.83 -0.93 9.05
N VAL A 78 -7.42 -0.74 10.31
CA VAL A 78 -6.01 -0.56 10.69
C VAL A 78 -5.58 -1.75 11.53
N VAL A 79 -4.55 -2.47 11.10
CA VAL A 79 -4.06 -3.69 11.74
C VAL A 79 -2.71 -3.42 12.41
N GLY A 80 -2.63 -3.66 13.72
CA GLY A 80 -1.48 -3.39 14.60
C GLY A 80 -1.32 -4.43 15.72
N SER A 81 -0.33 -4.29 16.62
CA SER A 81 -0.15 -5.14 17.81
C SER A 81 -0.22 -4.30 19.10
N GLY A 82 -1.27 -4.52 19.90
CA GLY A 82 -1.28 -4.32 21.36
C GLY A 82 -1.22 -2.91 21.96
N VAL A 83 -0.66 -1.88 21.31
CA VAL A 83 -0.37 -0.61 22.00
C VAL A 83 -0.70 0.66 21.23
N GLY A 84 -1.58 0.62 20.23
CA GLY A 84 -2.48 1.73 19.85
C GLY A 84 -1.83 3.10 19.59
N ASN A 85 -0.51 3.17 19.42
CA ASN A 85 0.24 4.41 19.30
C ASN A 85 0.45 4.69 17.82
N TRP A 86 -0.67 4.75 17.10
CA TRP A 86 -0.74 5.14 15.71
C TRP A 86 -1.72 6.30 15.61
N SER A 87 -1.46 7.21 14.68
CA SER A 87 -2.34 8.32 14.40
C SER A 87 -2.22 8.73 12.94
N PHE A 88 -3.34 9.10 12.34
CA PHE A 88 -3.30 9.87 11.11
C PHE A 88 -2.61 11.21 11.34
N SER A 89 -2.15 11.83 10.26
CA SER A 89 -1.40 13.10 10.27
C SER A 89 -2.17 14.25 10.92
N ALA A 90 -3.49 14.15 11.02
CA ALA A 90 -4.36 15.08 11.75
C ALA A 90 -4.36 14.88 13.29
N GLY A 91 -3.60 13.93 13.82
CA GLY A 91 -3.40 13.72 15.26
C GLY A 91 -4.45 12.84 15.94
N GLY A 92 -5.05 11.87 15.24
CA GLY A 92 -6.02 10.95 15.82
C GLY A 92 -6.15 9.62 15.10
N ASN A 93 -6.81 8.67 15.74
CA ASN A 93 -7.06 7.30 15.24
C ASN A 93 -8.30 7.20 14.35
N ASN A 94 -8.80 8.34 13.86
CA ASN A 94 -9.90 8.40 12.92
C ASN A 94 -9.63 9.51 11.92
N LEU A 95 -9.92 9.26 10.64
CA LEU A 95 -9.73 10.23 9.58
C LEU A 95 -11.07 10.87 9.23
N SER A 96 -11.21 12.16 9.55
CA SER A 96 -12.45 12.90 9.29
C SER A 96 -12.81 12.88 7.81
N GLY A 97 -14.06 12.56 7.50
CA GLY A 97 -14.58 12.48 6.14
C GLY A 97 -14.58 11.08 5.54
N TYR A 98 -13.98 10.09 6.21
CA TYR A 98 -14.12 8.68 5.87
C TYR A 98 -15.36 8.06 6.54
N GLU A 99 -15.89 6.96 5.99
CA GLU A 99 -17.08 6.29 6.55
C GLU A 99 -16.85 5.90 8.01
N ARG A 100 -15.77 5.15 8.25
CA ARG A 100 -15.27 4.76 9.57
C ARG A 100 -13.83 4.27 9.50
N THR A 101 -13.14 4.33 10.63
CA THR A 101 -11.85 3.68 10.85
C THR A 101 -11.95 2.75 12.05
N ASP A 102 -11.65 1.47 11.86
CA ASP A 102 -11.64 0.47 12.91
C ASP A 102 -10.21 -0.08 13.11
N TYR A 103 -9.79 -0.23 14.36
CA TYR A 103 -8.48 -0.81 14.70
C TYR A 103 -8.63 -2.27 15.13
N TYR A 104 -7.73 -3.10 14.62
CA TYR A 104 -7.67 -4.53 14.88
C TYR A 104 -6.29 -4.90 15.44
N ASP A 105 -6.30 -5.37 16.68
CA ASP A 105 -5.11 -5.89 17.34
C ASP A 105 -4.86 -7.32 16.90
N THR A 106 -3.69 -7.57 16.32
CA THR A 106 -3.19 -8.89 15.89
C THR A 106 -3.20 -9.92 17.02
N ASP A 107 -3.00 -9.54 18.28
CA ASP A 107 -3.15 -10.47 19.40
C ASP A 107 -4.61 -10.93 19.54
N ALA A 108 -5.58 -10.03 19.31
CA ALA A 108 -7.00 -10.36 19.33
C ALA A 108 -7.43 -11.15 18.08
N LEU A 109 -6.89 -10.81 16.90
CA LEU A 109 -7.11 -11.56 15.65
C LEU A 109 -6.68 -13.02 15.81
N SER A 110 -5.47 -13.25 16.36
CA SER A 110 -4.95 -14.59 16.61
C SER A 110 -5.79 -15.42 17.60
N ALA A 111 -6.56 -14.75 18.46
CA ALA A 111 -7.44 -15.40 19.42
C ALA A 111 -8.84 -15.70 18.85
N ALA A 112 -9.23 -15.05 17.75
CA ALA A 112 -10.57 -15.14 17.17
C ALA A 112 -10.52 -14.99 15.64
N SER A 113 -10.42 -16.12 14.93
CA SER A 113 -10.28 -16.16 13.47
C SER A 113 -11.42 -15.48 12.69
N ASN A 114 -12.60 -15.32 13.30
CA ASN A 114 -13.74 -14.64 12.66
C ASN A 114 -13.58 -13.11 12.61
N LEU A 115 -12.57 -12.54 13.27
CA LEU A 115 -12.29 -11.10 13.19
C LEU A 115 -11.66 -10.72 11.85
N TRP A 116 -10.98 -11.64 11.16
CA TRP A 116 -10.45 -11.38 9.83
C TRP A 116 -11.55 -11.13 8.80
N ASP A 117 -12.71 -11.76 8.93
CA ASP A 117 -13.88 -11.44 8.09
C ASP A 117 -14.30 -9.97 8.26
N SER A 118 -14.22 -9.44 9.49
CA SER A 118 -14.50 -8.03 9.76
C SER A 118 -13.42 -7.11 9.19
N VAL A 119 -12.14 -7.47 9.35
CA VAL A 119 -11.01 -6.71 8.77
C VAL A 119 -11.16 -6.60 7.25
N LEU A 120 -11.43 -7.72 6.58
CA LEU A 120 -11.47 -7.82 5.12
C LEU A 120 -12.80 -7.35 4.51
N ALA A 121 -13.80 -7.01 5.33
CA ALA A 121 -15.03 -6.38 4.88
C ALA A 121 -14.91 -4.86 4.68
N HIS A 122 -13.76 -4.27 5.02
CA HIS A 122 -13.47 -2.86 4.75
C HIS A 122 -13.01 -2.64 3.30
N ASP A 123 -13.13 -1.39 2.84
CA ASP A 123 -12.68 -0.98 1.52
C ASP A 123 -11.15 -0.91 1.45
N ALA A 124 -10.50 -0.51 2.55
CA ALA A 124 -9.05 -0.58 2.68
C ALA A 124 -8.58 -1.22 3.98
N VAL A 125 -7.52 -2.02 3.89
CA VAL A 125 -6.76 -2.53 5.02
C VAL A 125 -5.40 -1.83 5.07
N ILE A 126 -5.08 -1.25 6.23
CA ILE A 126 -3.82 -0.59 6.52
C ILE A 126 -3.06 -1.47 7.51
N VAL A 127 -1.96 -2.08 7.06
CA VAL A 127 -1.07 -2.86 7.93
C VAL A 127 0.04 -1.96 8.43
N LEU A 128 0.06 -1.73 9.74
CA LEU A 128 1.07 -0.88 10.38
C LEU A 128 2.45 -1.51 10.27
N SER A 129 3.46 -0.66 10.19
CA SER A 129 4.86 -1.07 10.08
C SER A 129 5.32 -1.95 11.26
N HIS A 130 6.39 -2.72 11.05
CA HIS A 130 7.02 -3.60 12.03
C HIS A 130 7.79 -2.86 13.12
N GLU A 131 7.66 -3.28 14.39
CA GLU A 131 8.14 -2.62 15.62
C GLU A 131 9.62 -2.18 15.57
N SER A 132 10.44 -2.90 14.81
CA SER A 132 11.87 -2.63 14.64
C SER A 132 12.19 -1.39 13.80
N CYS A 133 11.20 -0.60 13.38
CA CYS A 133 11.41 0.62 12.61
C CYS A 133 11.74 1.89 13.45
N GLY A 134 11.62 1.82 14.79
CA GLY A 134 11.82 2.99 15.66
C GLY A 134 10.56 3.68 16.20
N GLY A 135 9.38 3.06 16.06
CA GLY A 135 8.11 3.63 16.55
C GLY A 135 6.85 2.90 16.07
N CYS A 136 7.01 1.64 15.69
CA CYS A 136 6.04 0.86 14.94
C CYS A 136 5.17 -0.04 15.80
N ASP A 137 4.03 -0.47 15.27
CA ASP A 137 2.99 -1.15 16.05
C ASP A 137 2.85 -2.65 15.71
N ILE A 138 3.45 -3.21 14.67
CA ILE A 138 3.37 -4.66 14.40
C ILE A 138 4.56 -5.41 15.01
N SER A 139 4.30 -6.33 15.93
CA SER A 139 5.30 -7.25 16.48
C SER A 139 5.63 -8.40 15.53
N ASP A 140 6.72 -9.15 15.78
CA ASP A 140 7.03 -10.39 15.04
C ASP A 140 5.83 -11.36 15.05
N ARG A 141 5.19 -11.51 16.22
CA ARG A 141 3.98 -12.35 16.35
C ARG A 141 2.81 -11.81 15.52
N GLY A 142 2.62 -10.48 15.51
CA GLY A 142 1.59 -9.85 14.69
C GLY A 142 1.85 -10.03 13.19
N SER A 143 3.11 -9.98 12.78
CA SER A 143 3.52 -10.31 11.42
C SER A 143 3.22 -11.77 11.07
N ASP A 144 3.55 -12.71 11.96
CA ASP A 144 3.24 -14.14 11.76
C ASP A 144 1.72 -14.38 11.63
N GLU A 145 0.92 -13.68 12.43
CA GLU A 145 -0.54 -13.74 12.35
C GLU A 145 -1.07 -13.25 10.99
N ILE A 146 -0.60 -12.10 10.51
CA ILE A 146 -1.00 -11.59 9.19
C ILE A 146 -0.57 -12.56 8.08
N ASN A 147 0.64 -13.11 8.16
CA ASN A 147 1.15 -14.10 7.23
C ASN A 147 0.35 -15.39 7.20
N ALA A 148 -0.22 -15.81 8.34
CA ALA A 148 -1.07 -16.99 8.41
C ALA A 148 -2.39 -16.83 7.63
N HIS A 149 -2.80 -15.60 7.34
CA HIS A 149 -4.03 -15.24 6.61
C HIS A 149 -3.77 -14.68 5.21
N SER A 150 -2.60 -15.00 4.63
CA SER A 150 -2.20 -14.55 3.30
C SER A 150 -3.27 -14.81 2.25
N GLN A 151 -3.79 -16.04 2.17
CA GLN A 151 -4.75 -16.40 1.12
C GLN A 151 -6.06 -15.63 1.22
N GLU A 152 -6.56 -15.36 2.42
CA GLU A 152 -7.75 -14.55 2.69
C GLU A 152 -7.53 -13.11 2.28
N ILE A 153 -6.39 -12.51 2.65
CA ILE A 153 -6.02 -11.16 2.24
C ILE A 153 -5.94 -11.05 0.72
N LEU A 154 -5.28 -11.99 0.05
CA LEU A 154 -5.18 -11.99 -1.42
C LEU A 154 -6.54 -12.15 -2.10
N ASN A 155 -7.44 -12.94 -1.51
CA ASN A 155 -8.81 -13.09 -2.02
C ASN A 155 -9.61 -11.79 -1.86
N ALA A 156 -9.47 -11.09 -0.73
CA ALA A 156 -10.12 -9.81 -0.50
C ALA A 156 -9.60 -8.74 -1.48
N VAL A 157 -8.28 -8.65 -1.67
CA VAL A 157 -7.68 -7.75 -2.66
C VAL A 157 -8.17 -8.09 -4.07
N ALA A 158 -8.22 -9.37 -4.44
CA ALA A 158 -8.79 -9.78 -5.73
C ALA A 158 -10.29 -9.44 -5.89
N ALA A 159 -11.00 -9.22 -4.78
CA ALA A 159 -12.43 -8.86 -4.74
C ALA A 159 -12.68 -7.35 -4.63
N GLY A 160 -11.64 -6.53 -4.46
CA GLY A 160 -11.74 -5.07 -4.48
C GLY A 160 -11.18 -4.36 -3.26
N THR A 161 -10.77 -5.09 -2.21
CA THR A 161 -10.18 -4.46 -1.01
C THR A 161 -8.80 -3.88 -1.32
N ASP A 162 -8.63 -2.60 -1.05
CA ASP A 162 -7.35 -1.93 -1.14
C ASP A 162 -6.46 -2.28 0.05
N LEU A 163 -5.15 -2.25 -0.16
CA LEU A 163 -4.17 -2.62 0.85
C LEU A 163 -3.06 -1.58 0.92
N TRP A 164 -2.82 -1.04 2.11
CA TRP A 164 -1.69 -0.17 2.39
C TRP A 164 -0.79 -0.84 3.43
N VAL A 165 0.44 -1.18 3.04
CA VAL A 165 1.40 -1.85 3.94
C VAL A 165 2.56 -0.93 4.28
N GLY A 166 2.82 -0.79 5.57
CA GLY A 166 3.96 -0.07 6.13
C GLY A 166 5.31 -0.78 5.92
N ALA A 167 6.34 -0.27 6.60
CA ALA A 167 7.71 -0.77 6.59
C ALA A 167 7.87 -2.11 7.31
N ALA A 168 8.64 -3.02 6.71
CA ALA A 168 9.10 -4.26 7.36
C ALA A 168 10.12 -4.05 8.49
N GLY A 169 10.72 -2.86 8.59
CA GLY A 169 11.83 -2.58 9.49
C GLY A 169 13.04 -3.46 9.17
N HIS A 170 13.12 -4.63 9.83
CA HIS A 170 14.15 -5.65 9.64
C HIS A 170 13.59 -7.08 9.53
N SER A 171 12.27 -7.26 9.60
CA SER A 171 11.67 -8.60 9.47
C SER A 171 11.70 -9.05 8.02
N THR A 172 12.34 -10.20 7.77
CA THR A 172 12.46 -10.78 6.42
C THR A 172 11.19 -11.44 5.94
N THR A 173 10.27 -11.76 6.85
CA THR A 173 9.00 -12.46 6.57
C THR A 173 7.81 -11.50 6.55
N TYR A 174 8.01 -10.21 6.81
CA TYR A 174 6.93 -9.26 7.03
C TYR A 174 5.95 -9.13 5.85
N TYR A 175 6.39 -9.35 4.62
CA TYR A 175 5.55 -9.26 3.42
C TYR A 175 5.13 -10.63 2.87
N ASP A 176 5.34 -11.74 3.61
CA ASP A 176 5.04 -13.08 3.11
C ASP A 176 3.54 -13.26 2.80
N PHE A 177 2.67 -12.47 3.44
CA PHE A 177 1.24 -12.40 3.14
C PHE A 177 0.90 -11.90 1.72
N LEU A 178 1.88 -11.38 0.97
CA LEU A 178 1.74 -10.92 -0.42
C LEU A 178 2.17 -11.97 -1.47
N ASP A 179 2.76 -13.10 -1.07
CA ASP A 179 3.15 -14.19 -1.97
C ASP A 179 1.88 -14.99 -2.39
N PRO A 180 1.57 -15.19 -3.70
CA PRO A 180 2.42 -15.04 -4.87
C PRO A 180 2.11 -13.85 -5.80
N ILE A 181 1.38 -12.84 -5.35
CA ILE A 181 1.16 -11.62 -6.15
C ILE A 181 2.50 -10.95 -6.50
N ALA A 182 3.50 -11.19 -5.66
CA ALA A 182 4.79 -10.57 -5.67
C ALA A 182 5.89 -11.42 -6.35
N ASP A 183 6.14 -11.18 -7.65
CA ASP A 183 7.53 -11.01 -8.11
C ASP A 183 7.99 -9.60 -7.67
N LEU A 184 7.72 -9.25 -6.40
CA LEU A 184 8.34 -8.13 -5.73
C LEU A 184 9.77 -8.58 -5.62
N GLN A 185 10.58 -8.25 -6.64
CA GLN A 185 12.00 -8.07 -6.42
C GLN A 185 12.07 -7.04 -5.30
N THR A 186 12.17 -7.54 -4.09
CA THR A 186 12.39 -6.81 -2.87
C THR A 186 13.71 -6.09 -3.11
N VAL A 187 13.65 -4.90 -3.73
CA VAL A 187 14.56 -3.83 -3.37
C VAL A 187 14.44 -3.82 -1.86
N GLU A 188 15.47 -4.30 -1.16
CA GLU A 188 15.45 -4.45 0.29
C GLU A 188 14.80 -3.19 0.88
N ILE A 189 13.56 -3.32 1.34
CA ILE A 189 12.85 -2.28 2.09
C ILE A 189 13.34 -2.34 3.56
N GLY A 190 14.22 -3.28 3.88
CA GLY A 190 15.05 -3.20 5.06
C GLY A 190 15.98 -1.99 4.91
N HIS A 191 15.92 -1.04 5.84
CA HIS A 191 16.72 0.20 5.88
C HIS A 191 16.20 1.41 5.10
N ALA A 192 14.89 1.59 5.00
CA ALA A 192 14.37 2.74 4.28
C ALA A 192 14.39 4.07 5.06
N SER A 193 15.56 4.45 5.58
CA SER A 193 15.92 5.86 5.66
C SER A 193 16.41 6.28 4.28
N GLY A 194 15.60 7.04 3.55
CA GLY A 194 15.96 7.55 2.23
C GLY A 194 15.18 6.97 1.05
N PHE A 195 13.86 6.85 1.15
CA PHE A 195 13.07 6.77 -0.08
C PHE A 195 13.29 8.02 -0.90
N SER A 196 13.89 7.87 -2.08
CA SER A 196 13.76 8.89 -3.10
C SER A 196 12.33 8.83 -3.60
N LEU A 197 11.53 9.82 -3.21
CA LEU A 197 10.21 10.04 -3.76
C LEU A 197 10.29 9.95 -5.30
N THR A 198 9.58 8.98 -5.88
CA THR A 198 9.63 8.80 -7.33
C THR A 198 8.94 9.98 -8.02
N PRO A 199 9.30 10.32 -9.27
CA PRO A 199 8.58 11.34 -10.02
C PRO A 199 7.07 11.04 -10.15
N TYR A 200 6.69 9.75 -10.14
CA TYR A 200 5.29 9.35 -10.14
C TYR A 200 4.62 9.63 -8.79
N GLY A 201 5.31 9.34 -7.68
CA GLY A 201 4.82 9.70 -6.34
C GLY A 201 4.61 11.21 -6.18
N GLN A 202 5.53 12.03 -6.69
CA GLN A 202 5.37 13.50 -6.75
C GLN A 202 4.12 13.92 -7.51
N LEU A 203 3.85 13.28 -8.65
CA LEU A 203 2.66 13.57 -9.47
C LEU A 203 1.36 13.19 -8.76
N LEU A 204 1.40 12.18 -7.88
CA LEU A 204 0.28 11.80 -7.01
C LEU A 204 0.15 12.70 -5.78
N GLY A 205 1.11 13.58 -5.52
CA GLY A 205 1.09 14.51 -4.39
C GLY A 205 1.84 14.03 -3.15
N PHE A 206 2.54 12.89 -3.20
CA PHE A 206 3.46 12.51 -2.14
C PHE A 206 4.64 13.50 -2.11
N THR A 207 5.04 13.96 -0.93
CA THR A 207 6.14 14.92 -0.72
C THR A 207 7.11 14.38 0.34
N ASP A 208 8.38 14.82 0.29
CA ASP A 208 9.42 14.48 1.27
C ASP A 208 9.38 15.34 2.54
#